data_AF-A0A7C7UFM1-F1
#
_entry.id   AF-A0A7C7UFM1-F1
#
_cell.length_a   1.000
_cell.length_b   1.000
_cell.length_c   1.000
_cell.angle_alpha   90.00
_cell.angle_beta   90.00
_cell.angle_gamma   90.00
#
_symmetry.space_group_name_H-M   'P 1'
#
loop_
_entity.id
_entity.type
_entity.pdbx_description
1 polymer ?
#
loop_
_entity_poly.entity_id
_entity_poly.type
_entity_poly.pdbx_seq_one_letter_code
_entity_poly.pdbx_strand_id
1 'polypeptide(L)'
;ETLMAEGIDFQVVPGITAAAGCAAYAGIPLTHRDYVQSCMFVTGHLKDGSIDLNWTALSQPNQTVVIYMGLHGVNELCRQLIAHGLPATTPAALIEKGTTRQQRVHIGDLATLPELVARNQVEAPTLIIVGEVVKLHDKLAWFEPEGEETTTYPVSG
;
A
#
# COMPACT_ATOMS: atom_id res chain seq x y z
N GLU A 1 -19.65 -17.67 -8.97
CA GLU A 1 -20.42 -18.82 -8.45
C GLU A 1 -21.91 -18.56 -8.49
N THR A 2 -22.44 -17.55 -7.79
CA THR A 2 -23.89 -17.25 -7.77
C THR A 2 -24.52 -17.11 -9.16
N LEU A 3 -23.97 -16.29 -10.07
CA LEU A 3 -24.53 -16.11 -11.42
C LEU A 3 -24.54 -17.41 -12.25
N MET A 4 -23.48 -18.22 -12.15
CA MET A 4 -23.41 -19.52 -12.82
C MET A 4 -24.45 -20.50 -12.27
N ALA A 5 -24.65 -20.52 -10.95
CA ALA A 5 -25.63 -21.39 -10.30
C ALA A 5 -27.07 -21.06 -10.74
N GLU A 6 -27.34 -19.80 -11.05
CA GLU A 6 -28.62 -19.30 -11.56
C GLU A 6 -28.74 -19.35 -13.10
N GLY A 7 -27.72 -19.86 -13.81
CA GLY A 7 -27.72 -19.94 -15.28
C GLY A 7 -27.71 -18.57 -15.98
N ILE A 8 -27.19 -17.54 -15.32
CA ILE A 8 -27.09 -16.18 -15.87
C ILE A 8 -25.74 -16.00 -16.57
N ASP A 9 -25.77 -15.63 -17.85
CA ASP A 9 -24.57 -15.32 -18.63
C ASP A 9 -23.86 -14.06 -18.12
N PHE A 10 -22.53 -14.09 -18.12
CA PHE A 10 -21.71 -12.95 -17.70
C PHE A 10 -20.36 -12.93 -18.42
N GLN A 11 -19.70 -11.78 -18.34
CA GLN A 11 -18.33 -11.57 -18.80
C GLN A 11 -17.49 -10.91 -17.71
N VAL A 12 -16.18 -11.13 -17.75
CA VAL A 12 -15.21 -10.50 -16.84
C VAL A 12 -14.33 -9.55 -17.65
N VAL A 13 -14.36 -8.26 -17.31
CA VAL A 13 -13.48 -7.24 -17.88
C VAL A 13 -12.46 -6.86 -16.80
N PRO A 14 -11.16 -7.18 -16.97
CA PRO A 14 -10.17 -6.90 -15.94
C PRO A 14 -9.90 -5.40 -15.83
N GLY A 15 -9.65 -4.94 -14.59
CA GLY A 15 -9.22 -3.58 -14.29
C GLY A 15 -7.81 -3.51 -13.73
N ILE A 16 -7.31 -2.30 -13.52
CA ILE A 16 -6.04 -2.08 -12.81
C ILE A 16 -6.29 -2.24 -11.31
N THR A 17 -5.63 -3.23 -10.71
CA THR A 17 -5.68 -3.42 -9.26
C THR A 17 -4.95 -2.31 -8.51
N ALA A 18 -5.36 -2.00 -7.28
CA ALA A 18 -4.77 -0.92 -6.50
C ALA A 18 -3.27 -1.11 -6.29
N ALA A 19 -2.78 -2.34 -6.13
CA ALA A 19 -1.33 -2.59 -6.05
C ALA A 19 -0.57 -2.05 -7.26
N ALA A 20 -1.02 -2.35 -8.48
CA ALA A 20 -0.35 -1.88 -9.68
C ALA A 20 -0.48 -0.36 -9.85
N GLY A 21 -1.68 0.19 -9.61
CA GLY A 21 -1.93 1.63 -9.69
C GLY A 21 -1.12 2.43 -8.67
N CYS A 22 -1.27 2.11 -7.38
CA CYS A 22 -0.56 2.79 -6.29
C CYS A 22 0.96 2.65 -6.43
N ALA A 23 1.48 1.46 -6.75
CA ALA A 23 2.91 1.25 -6.96
C ALA A 23 3.47 2.18 -8.05
N ALA A 24 2.81 2.23 -9.21
CA ALA A 24 3.22 3.06 -10.32
C ALA A 24 3.14 4.56 -9.98
N TYR A 25 2.04 5.01 -9.38
CA TYR A 25 1.80 6.43 -9.06
C TYR A 25 2.55 6.90 -7.81
N ALA A 26 3.01 5.99 -6.96
CA ALA A 26 3.89 6.32 -5.84
C ALA A 26 5.37 6.17 -6.20
N GLY A 27 5.74 5.78 -7.42
CA GLY A 27 7.15 5.55 -7.75
C GLY A 27 7.78 4.38 -6.98
N ILE A 28 6.99 3.39 -6.57
CA ILE A 28 7.45 2.21 -5.83
C ILE A 28 7.19 0.99 -6.70
N PRO A 29 8.17 0.51 -7.50
CA PRO A 29 7.93 -0.62 -8.37
C PRO A 29 7.71 -1.89 -7.54
N LEU A 30 6.78 -2.75 -7.95
CA LEU A 30 6.49 -3.99 -7.21
C LEU A 30 7.64 -5.00 -7.27
N THR A 31 8.46 -4.92 -8.32
CA THR A 31 9.68 -5.72 -8.47
C THR A 31 10.82 -4.86 -8.98
N HIS A 32 12.06 -5.25 -8.67
CA HIS A 32 13.25 -4.65 -9.27
C HIS A 32 14.37 -5.67 -9.27
N ARG A 33 15.09 -5.80 -10.39
CA ARG A 33 16.08 -6.86 -10.63
C ARG A 33 17.07 -7.05 -9.48
N ASP A 34 17.57 -5.94 -8.96
CA ASP A 34 18.59 -5.93 -7.89
C ASP A 34 18.04 -5.95 -6.47
N TYR A 35 16.72 -5.84 -6.28
CA TYR A 35 16.10 -5.78 -4.95
C TYR A 35 15.25 -7.02 -4.64
N VAL A 36 14.29 -7.35 -5.50
CA VAL A 36 13.27 -8.36 -5.21
C VAL A 36 12.78 -9.06 -6.48
N GLN A 37 12.64 -10.37 -6.40
CA GLN A 37 12.18 -11.24 -7.49
C GLN A 37 10.78 -11.81 -7.24
N SER A 38 10.21 -11.56 -6.07
CA SER A 38 8.88 -12.01 -5.66
C SER A 38 8.04 -10.81 -5.19
N CYS A 39 6.75 -10.85 -5.51
CA CYS A 39 5.76 -9.91 -5.00
C CYS A 39 4.53 -10.69 -4.51
N MET A 40 4.13 -10.46 -3.26
CA MET A 40 2.98 -11.12 -2.63
C MET A 40 1.87 -10.11 -2.35
N PHE A 41 0.62 -10.53 -2.58
CA PHE A 41 -0.57 -9.71 -2.38
C PHE A 41 -1.40 -10.36 -1.28
N VAL A 42 -1.66 -9.63 -0.20
CA VAL A 42 -2.42 -10.15 0.95
C VAL A 42 -3.47 -9.16 1.42
N THR A 43 -4.46 -9.66 2.16
CA THR A 43 -5.45 -8.84 2.87
C THR A 43 -5.11 -8.78 4.35
N GLY A 44 -4.94 -7.58 4.90
CA GLY A 44 -4.70 -7.35 6.32
C GLY A 44 -5.94 -7.49 7.19
N HIS A 45 -7.10 -7.78 6.60
CA HIS A 45 -8.34 -8.04 7.33
C HIS A 45 -8.93 -9.39 6.90
N LEU A 46 -9.15 -10.27 7.87
CA LEU A 46 -10.00 -11.44 7.72
C LEU A 46 -11.43 -11.09 8.17
N LYS A 47 -12.42 -11.85 7.68
CA LYS A 47 -13.86 -11.60 7.93
C LYS A 47 -14.26 -11.61 9.42
N ASP A 48 -13.38 -12.05 10.32
CA ASP A 48 -13.58 -12.11 11.77
C ASP A 48 -12.87 -11.00 12.56
N GLY A 49 -12.22 -10.06 11.86
CA GLY A 49 -11.46 -8.97 12.48
C GLY A 49 -10.07 -9.36 13.00
N SER A 50 -9.66 -10.62 12.85
CA SER A 50 -8.32 -11.08 13.17
C SER A 50 -7.35 -10.84 11.99
N ILE A 51 -6.06 -10.73 12.31
CA ILE A 51 -4.99 -10.77 11.32
C ILE A 51 -4.30 -12.13 11.46
N ASP A 52 -4.83 -13.14 10.78
CA ASP A 52 -4.23 -14.48 10.71
C ASP A 52 -3.61 -14.67 9.32
N LEU A 53 -2.46 -14.03 9.14
CA LEU A 53 -1.66 -14.14 7.93
C LEU A 53 -0.58 -15.20 8.10
N ASN A 54 -0.14 -15.80 7.00
CA ASN A 54 1.04 -16.66 7.00
C ASN A 54 2.31 -15.79 7.18
N TRP A 55 2.59 -15.41 8.42
CA TRP A 55 3.68 -14.50 8.77
C TRP A 55 5.05 -14.99 8.31
N THR A 56 5.28 -16.30 8.36
CA THR A 56 6.50 -16.93 7.84
C THR A 56 6.67 -16.67 6.35
N ALA A 57 5.59 -16.74 5.56
CA ALA A 57 5.64 -16.43 4.14
C ALA A 57 5.87 -14.93 3.90
N LEU A 58 5.29 -14.05 4.72
CA LEU A 58 5.42 -12.58 4.58
C LEU A 58 6.75 -12.02 5.08
N SER A 59 7.50 -12.79 5.86
CA SER A 59 8.81 -12.39 6.41
C SER A 59 10.01 -12.97 5.66
N GLN A 60 9.77 -13.63 4.52
CA GLN A 60 10.88 -14.08 3.66
C GLN A 60 11.69 -12.88 3.14
N PRO A 61 13.03 -13.01 3.02
CA PRO A 61 13.86 -11.96 2.45
C PRO A 61 13.59 -11.80 0.94
N ASN A 62 14.01 -10.66 0.38
CA ASN A 62 14.00 -10.37 -1.06
C ASN A 62 12.63 -10.47 -1.75
N GLN A 63 11.56 -10.09 -1.03
CA GLN A 63 10.22 -9.96 -1.58
C GLN A 63 9.61 -8.59 -1.31
N THR A 64 8.67 -8.20 -2.18
CA THR A 64 7.73 -7.11 -1.89
C THR A 64 6.44 -7.70 -1.36
N VAL A 65 5.96 -7.22 -0.21
CA VAL A 65 4.65 -7.58 0.33
C VAL A 65 3.70 -6.40 0.18
N VAL A 66 2.63 -6.61 -0.57
CA VAL A 66 1.56 -5.64 -0.78
C VAL A 66 0.34 -6.05 0.03
N ILE A 67 -0.04 -5.21 1.00
CA ILE A 67 -1.14 -5.48 1.92
C ILE A 67 -2.32 -4.54 1.61
N TYR A 68 -3.44 -5.14 1.23
CA TYR A 68 -4.74 -4.50 1.13
C TYR A 68 -5.41 -4.44 2.48
N MET A 69 -6.22 -3.40 2.73
CA MET A 69 -7.07 -3.32 3.94
C MET A 69 -6.27 -3.44 5.26
N GLY A 70 -4.99 -3.08 5.25
CA GLY A 70 -4.10 -3.18 6.41
C GLY A 70 -4.15 -2.00 7.38
N LEU A 71 -4.86 -0.91 7.06
CA LEU A 71 -4.83 0.34 7.83
C LEU A 71 -5.17 0.15 9.31
N HIS A 72 -6.33 -0.44 9.61
CA HIS A 72 -6.78 -0.65 10.99
C HIS A 72 -5.84 -1.56 11.80
N GLY A 73 -5.17 -2.48 11.11
CA GLY A 73 -4.27 -3.47 11.69
C GLY A 73 -2.79 -3.08 11.64
N VAL A 74 -2.43 -1.87 11.22
CA VAL A 74 -1.03 -1.52 10.87
C VAL A 74 -0.03 -1.74 12.01
N ASN A 75 -0.43 -1.46 13.26
CA ASN A 75 0.40 -1.70 14.45
C ASN A 75 0.73 -3.19 14.61
N GLU A 76 -0.31 -4.03 14.58
CA GLU A 76 -0.16 -5.46 14.76
C GLU A 76 0.57 -6.10 13.58
N LEU A 77 0.27 -5.65 12.36
CA LEU A 77 0.96 -6.09 11.14
C LEU A 77 2.46 -5.85 11.22
N CYS A 78 2.88 -4.63 11.58
CA CYS A 78 4.30 -4.31 11.69
C CYS A 78 4.96 -5.11 12.81
N ARG A 79 4.29 -5.24 13.97
CA ARG A 79 4.77 -6.05 15.09
C ARG A 79 4.98 -7.51 14.70
N GLN A 80 4.03 -8.10 13.99
CA GLN A 80 4.09 -9.51 13.59
C GLN A 80 5.17 -9.77 12.53
N LEU A 81 5.30 -8.87 11.55
CA LEU A 81 6.39 -8.96 10.55
C LEU A 81 7.77 -8.91 11.20
N ILE A 82 7.96 -8.02 12.19
CA ILE A 82 9.21 -7.93 12.95
C ILE A 82 9.42 -9.20 13.79
N ALA A 83 8.39 -9.65 14.52
CA ALA A 83 8.46 -10.85 15.35
C ALA A 83 8.80 -12.12 14.56
N HIS A 84 8.46 -12.16 13.26
CA HIS A 84 8.74 -13.29 12.37
C HIS A 84 10.02 -13.13 11.52
N GLY A 85 10.83 -12.11 11.80
CA GLY A 85 12.22 -12.05 11.31
C GLY A 85 12.54 -10.91 10.35
N LEU A 86 11.59 -10.03 9.99
CA LEU A 86 11.96 -8.82 9.26
C LEU A 86 12.63 -7.80 10.20
N PRO A 87 13.72 -7.13 9.77
CA PRO A 87 14.28 -6.01 10.52
C PRO A 87 13.24 -4.91 10.75
N ALA A 88 13.26 -4.27 11.92
CA ALA A 88 12.38 -3.14 12.20
C ALA A 88 12.60 -1.96 11.21
N THR A 89 13.82 -1.87 10.67
CA THR A 89 14.23 -0.90 9.63
C THR A 89 13.83 -1.31 8.21
N THR A 90 13.08 -2.40 8.03
CA THR A 90 12.61 -2.82 6.71
C THR A 90 11.73 -1.71 6.12
N PRO A 91 12.06 -1.19 4.93
CA PRO A 91 11.31 -0.09 4.34
C PRO A 91 9.85 -0.45 4.12
N ALA A 92 8.98 0.50 4.43
CA ALA A 92 7.54 0.36 4.24
C ALA A 92 6.92 1.68 3.82
N ALA A 93 5.90 1.59 2.99
CA ALA A 93 5.11 2.73 2.53
C ALA A 93 3.63 2.46 2.75
N LEU A 94 2.89 3.49 3.13
CA LEU A 94 1.44 3.51 3.03
C LEU A 94 1.04 4.54 1.96
N ILE A 95 0.26 4.08 0.99
CA ILE A 95 -0.32 4.91 -0.06
C ILE A 95 -1.80 5.06 0.23
N GLU A 96 -2.24 6.28 0.46
CA GLU A 96 -3.63 6.65 0.65
C GLU A 96 -4.21 7.21 -0.65
N LYS A 97 -5.46 6.83 -0.98
CA LYS A 97 -6.21 7.35 -2.14
C LYS A 97 -5.39 7.34 -3.43
N GLY A 98 -4.65 6.24 -3.65
CA GLY A 98 -3.70 6.13 -4.75
C GLY A 98 -4.33 6.35 -6.13
N THR A 99 -3.55 6.92 -7.04
CA THR A 99 -3.94 7.35 -8.41
C THR A 99 -4.93 8.51 -8.48
N THR A 100 -5.36 9.05 -7.33
CA THR A 100 -6.25 10.22 -7.29
C THR A 100 -5.49 11.52 -7.02
N ARG A 101 -6.15 12.67 -7.21
CA ARG A 101 -5.64 14.00 -6.80
C ARG A 101 -5.48 14.15 -5.29
N GLN A 102 -6.01 13.24 -4.49
CA GLN A 102 -5.88 13.23 -3.04
C GLN A 102 -4.84 12.21 -2.56
N GLN A 103 -4.01 11.68 -3.48
CA GLN A 103 -3.00 10.69 -3.12
C GLN A 103 -2.02 11.26 -2.09
N ARG A 104 -1.82 10.54 -0.99
CA ARG A 104 -0.75 10.80 -0.02
C ARG A 104 0.12 9.57 0.10
N VAL A 105 1.43 9.77 0.12
CA VAL A 105 2.41 8.68 0.28
C VAL A 105 3.16 8.91 1.59
N HIS A 106 3.08 7.94 2.49
CA HIS A 106 3.76 7.95 3.78
C HIS A 106 4.88 6.92 3.76
N ILE A 107 6.13 7.39 3.72
CA ILE A 107 7.32 6.54 3.68
C ILE A 107 7.93 6.42 5.08
N GLY A 108 8.31 5.21 5.46
CA GLY A 108 9.02 4.91 6.69
C GLY A 108 9.58 3.50 6.69
N ASP A 109 9.62 2.88 7.86
CA ASP A 109 9.95 1.47 8.05
C ASP A 109 8.92 0.78 8.95
N LEU A 110 9.08 -0.51 9.21
CA LEU A 110 8.17 -1.26 10.08
C LEU A 110 8.10 -0.69 11.51
N ALA A 111 9.14 0.00 12.00
CA ALA A 111 9.11 0.63 13.31
C ALA A 111 8.31 1.95 13.31
N THR A 112 8.46 2.77 12.26
CA THR A 112 7.90 4.14 12.22
C THR A 112 6.55 4.24 11.53
N LEU A 113 6.20 3.30 10.64
CA LEU A 113 4.99 3.39 9.83
C LEU A 113 3.70 3.52 10.67
N PRO A 114 3.49 2.76 11.76
CA PRO A 114 2.26 2.90 12.56
C PRO A 114 2.11 4.30 13.17
N GLU A 115 3.22 4.90 13.60
CA GLU A 115 3.22 6.25 14.15
C GLU A 115 2.97 7.31 13.07
N LEU A 116 3.55 7.14 11.87
CA LEU A 116 3.26 8.02 10.72
C LEU A 116 1.77 8.00 10.37
N VAL A 117 1.15 6.82 10.36
CA VAL A 117 -0.29 6.66 10.10
C VAL A 117 -1.13 7.40 11.13
N ALA A 118 -0.84 7.23 12.42
CA ALA A 118 -1.59 7.88 13.49
C ALA A 118 -1.44 9.41 13.46
N ARG A 119 -0.21 9.90 13.30
CA ARG A 119 0.10 11.34 13.29
C ARG A 119 -0.54 12.08 12.12
N ASN A 120 -0.64 11.44 10.95
CA ASN A 120 -1.16 12.07 9.73
C ASN A 120 -2.67 11.85 9.51
N GLN A 121 -3.36 11.19 10.45
CA GLN A 121 -4.80 10.91 10.37
C GLN A 121 -5.15 10.27 9.02
N VAL A 122 -4.43 9.22 8.65
CA VAL A 122 -4.61 8.52 7.39
C VAL A 122 -5.98 7.83 7.36
N GLU A 123 -6.70 7.97 6.26
CA GLU A 123 -8.00 7.34 6.06
C GLU A 123 -7.99 6.34 4.90
N ALA A 124 -8.93 5.39 4.94
CA ALA A 124 -9.16 4.48 3.83
C ALA A 124 -9.71 5.22 2.59
N PRO A 125 -9.46 4.72 1.37
CA PRO A 125 -8.74 3.50 1.03
C PRO A 125 -7.21 3.67 1.06
N THR A 126 -6.51 2.65 1.55
CA THR A 126 -5.05 2.61 1.59
C THR A 126 -4.49 1.29 1.09
N LEU A 127 -3.21 1.33 0.73
CA LEU A 127 -2.39 0.18 0.39
C LEU A 127 -1.06 0.29 1.12
N ILE A 128 -0.61 -0.79 1.75
CA ILE A 128 0.71 -0.85 2.37
C ILE A 128 1.64 -1.67 1.48
N ILE A 129 2.85 -1.18 1.24
CA ILE A 129 3.92 -1.89 0.54
C ILE A 129 5.11 -2.01 1.49
N VAL A 130 5.56 -3.24 1.75
CA VAL A 130 6.74 -3.54 2.57
C VAL A 130 7.80 -4.17 1.69
N GLY A 131 9.03 -3.66 1.76
CA GLY A 131 10.18 -4.22 1.06
C GLY A 131 11.12 -3.15 0.52
N GLU A 132 12.30 -3.59 0.11
CA GLU A 132 13.40 -2.71 -0.28
C GLU A 132 13.08 -1.79 -1.47
N VAL A 133 12.12 -2.16 -2.32
CA VAL A 133 11.64 -1.35 -3.46
C VAL A 133 11.08 0.02 -3.03
N VAL A 134 10.64 0.16 -1.77
CA VAL A 134 10.17 1.44 -1.23
C VAL A 134 11.27 2.51 -1.28
N LYS A 135 12.55 2.12 -1.15
CA LYS A 135 13.69 3.05 -1.26
C LYS A 135 13.81 3.72 -2.64
N LEU A 136 13.11 3.21 -3.65
CA LEU A 136 13.11 3.79 -4.99
C LEU A 136 12.13 4.96 -5.15
N HIS A 137 11.23 5.18 -4.17
CA HIS A 137 10.26 6.27 -4.17
C HIS A 137 10.92 7.62 -4.52
N ASP A 138 11.95 8.02 -3.77
CA ASP A 138 12.60 9.34 -3.95
C ASP A 138 13.19 9.56 -5.35
N LYS A 139 13.48 8.49 -6.09
CA LYS A 139 14.05 8.55 -7.44
C LYS A 139 13.01 8.44 -8.54
N LEU A 140 11.88 7.80 -8.26
CA LEU A 140 10.88 7.41 -9.27
C LEU A 140 9.52 8.08 -9.05
N ALA A 141 9.35 8.85 -7.97
CA ALA A 141 8.15 9.64 -7.70
C ALA A 141 7.98 10.68 -8.81
N TRP A 142 7.14 10.36 -9.79
CA TRP A 142 6.85 11.21 -10.95
C TRP A 142 5.50 11.91 -10.84
N PHE A 143 4.60 11.40 -9.99
CA PHE A 143 3.25 11.90 -9.84
C PHE A 143 3.14 12.74 -8.56
N GLU A 144 2.93 14.03 -8.76
CA GLU A 144 2.61 14.99 -7.71
C GLU A 144 1.14 15.38 -7.86
N PRO A 145 0.25 14.98 -6.93
CA PRO A 145 -1.13 15.44 -6.97
C PRO A 145 -1.16 16.96 -6.78
N GLU A 146 -1.78 17.67 -7.73
CA GLU A 146 -2.01 19.12 -7.62
C GLU A 146 -2.69 19.41 -6.27
N GLY A 147 -1.99 20.18 -5.41
CA GLY A 147 -2.58 20.74 -4.21
C GLY A 147 -3.75 21.65 -4.55
N GLU A 148 -4.65 21.89 -3.61
CA GLU A 148 -5.72 22.88 -3.78
C GLU A 148 -5.12 24.21 -4.26
N GLU A 149 -5.39 24.57 -5.51
CA GLU A 149 -5.17 25.94 -5.99
C GLU A 149 -5.99 26.85 -5.09
N THR A 150 -5.32 27.54 -4.16
CA THR A 150 -5.92 28.65 -3.45
C THR A 150 -6.13 29.74 -4.49
N THR A 151 -7.32 29.75 -5.11
CA THR A 151 -7.74 30.76 -6.06
C THR A 151 -7.87 32.08 -5.31
N THR A 152 -6.75 32.79 -5.16
CA THR A 152 -6.75 34.18 -4.75
C THR A 152 -7.20 34.98 -5.96
N TYR A 153 -8.50 35.26 -6.02
CA TYR A 153 -9.00 36.26 -6.95
C TYR A 153 -8.38 37.62 -6.59
N PRO A 154 -7.72 38.33 -7.53
CA PRO A 154 -7.31 39.69 -7.27
C PRO A 154 -8.58 40.53 -7.09
N VAL A 155 -8.71 41.17 -5.94
CA VAL A 155 -9.73 42.19 -5.72
C VAL A 155 -9.27 43.40 -6.51
N SER A 156 -9.89 43.64 -7.67
CA SER A 156 -9.69 44.85 -8.46
C SER A 156 -10.16 46.05 -7.65
N GLY A 157 -9.23 46.92 -7.25
CA GLY A 157 -9.48 48.28 -6.80
C GLY A 157 -9.36 49.27 -7.94
#